data_AF-A0A939NZ93-F1
#
_entry.id   AF-A0A939NZ93-F1
#
_cell.length_a   1.000
_cell.length_b   1.000
_cell.length_c   1.000
_cell.angle_alpha   90.00
_cell.angle_beta   90.00
_cell.angle_gamma   90.00
#
_symmetry.space_group_name_H-M   'P 1'
#
loop_
_entity.id
_entity.type
_entity.pdbx_description
1 polymer ?
#
loop_
_entity_poly.entity_id
_entity_poly.type
_entity_poly.pdbx_seq_one_letter_code
_entity_poly.pdbx_strand_id
1 'polypeptide(L)'
;MTLLYNEGQMSSKPSCFKTYSFAVGAFIGIMVIAVLLGRALEWYYKAELSGWVQAVGAIAAIVAGFAVAADQQQSQQVAAANDLNEFTRATHMLAHAALQTVSERLDTASTPRHDKKAYALQGDRTTEMVRAMSDTVRIPSEILPYFIRLRSHVYAINSRISEIYEDEKLGCKVERDAKVAERPGLLKSSVRVYDASIELFLQLQEAIAERFPLAKLQIKTGPSLEAYPRIEI
;
A
#
# COMPACT_ATOMS: atom_id res chain seq x y z
N MET A 1 -23.30 10.79 -20.96
CA MET A 1 -22.51 10.25 -19.85
C MET A 1 -21.12 10.85 -19.98
N THR A 2 -20.97 12.04 -19.42
CA THR A 2 -19.87 12.96 -19.69
C THR A 2 -19.02 13.02 -18.42
N LEU A 3 -17.84 12.40 -18.47
CA LEU A 3 -16.84 12.47 -17.41
C LEU A 3 -16.18 13.85 -17.48
N LEU A 4 -16.57 14.75 -16.57
CA LEU A 4 -15.79 15.95 -16.28
C LEU A 4 -14.66 15.57 -15.33
N TYR A 5 -13.48 15.50 -15.93
CA TYR A 5 -12.17 15.51 -15.31
C TYR A 5 -11.99 16.89 -14.64
N ASN A 6 -12.08 16.96 -13.32
CA ASN A 6 -11.81 18.19 -12.58
C ASN A 6 -10.34 18.17 -12.15
N GLU A 7 -9.48 18.62 -13.06
CA GLU A 7 -8.11 19.02 -12.76
C GLU A 7 -8.11 20.25 -11.84
N GLY A 8 -7.26 20.19 -10.82
CA GLY A 8 -6.54 21.36 -10.35
C GLY A 8 -7.31 22.36 -9.50
N GLN A 9 -7.30 22.14 -8.17
CA GLN A 9 -7.20 23.28 -7.25
C GLN A 9 -6.18 23.01 -6.14
N MET A 10 -5.01 23.62 -6.35
CA MET A 10 -4.17 24.30 -5.35
C MET A 10 -3.84 23.53 -4.07
N SER A 11 -2.90 22.58 -4.18
CA SER A 11 -1.88 22.46 -3.12
C SER A 11 -1.04 23.74 -3.16
N SER A 12 -1.48 24.74 -2.39
CA SER A 12 -0.64 25.89 -2.11
C SER A 12 0.62 25.34 -1.44
N LYS A 13 1.76 25.43 -2.12
CA LYS A 13 3.07 25.50 -1.47
C LYS A 13 3.28 26.94 -1.01
N PRO A 14 3.05 27.29 0.27
CA PRO A 14 3.72 28.46 0.82
C PRO A 14 4.38 28.11 2.16
N SER A 15 5.16 27.03 2.22
CA SER A 15 5.99 26.75 3.40
C SER A 15 7.43 27.17 3.18
N CYS A 16 8.06 26.78 2.06
CA CYS A 16 9.49 27.06 1.85
C CYS A 16 9.84 28.57 1.83
N PHE A 17 9.01 29.42 1.19
CA PHE A 17 9.27 30.87 1.12
C PHE A 17 8.94 31.60 2.44
N LYS A 18 7.92 31.15 3.20
CA LYS A 18 7.55 31.73 4.49
C LYS A 18 8.60 31.43 5.56
N THR A 19 9.12 30.20 5.60
CA THR A 19 10.18 29.84 6.55
C THR A 19 11.49 30.57 6.23
N TYR A 20 11.83 30.74 4.94
CA TYR A 20 12.99 31.53 4.52
C TYR A 20 12.85 33.01 4.89
N SER A 21 11.69 33.61 4.64
CA SER A 21 11.45 35.02 4.94
C SER A 21 11.44 35.30 6.45
N PHE A 22 10.96 34.34 7.26
CA PHE A 22 10.99 34.44 8.71
C PHE A 22 12.40 34.24 9.27
N ALA A 23 13.17 33.30 8.71
CA ALA A 23 14.56 33.05 9.11
C ALA A 23 15.47 34.24 8.78
N VAL A 24 15.32 34.85 7.59
CA VAL A 24 16.07 36.06 7.20
C VAL A 24 15.66 37.25 8.09
N GLY A 25 14.37 37.42 8.37
CA GLY A 25 13.88 38.47 9.28
C GLY A 25 14.40 38.31 10.72
N ALA A 26 14.40 37.09 11.24
CA ALA A 26 14.95 36.78 12.56
C ALA A 26 16.47 37.01 12.62
N PHE A 27 17.21 36.65 11.56
CA PHE A 27 18.65 36.87 11.49
C PHE A 27 19.02 38.35 11.46
N ILE A 28 18.30 39.15 10.67
CA ILE A 28 18.43 40.61 10.64
C ILE A 28 18.09 41.21 12.01
N GLY A 29 17.01 40.75 12.65
CA GLY A 29 16.62 41.19 13.98
C GLY A 29 17.67 40.92 15.05
N ILE A 30 18.23 39.70 15.09
CA ILE A 30 19.29 39.31 16.00
C ILE A 30 20.57 40.12 15.74
N MET A 31 20.91 40.38 14.47
CA MET A 31 22.05 41.23 14.10
C MET A 31 21.88 42.67 14.59
N VAL A 32 20.70 43.26 14.43
CA VAL A 32 20.41 44.63 14.91
C VAL A 32 20.52 44.70 16.44
N ILE A 33 19.95 43.72 17.15
CA ILE A 33 20.03 43.65 18.62
C ILE A 33 21.48 43.47 19.08
N ALA A 34 22.25 42.60 18.42
CA ALA A 34 23.66 42.35 18.75
C ALA A 34 24.54 43.59 18.56
N VAL A 35 24.30 44.38 17.49
CA VAL A 35 25.01 45.64 17.23
C VAL A 35 24.65 46.70 18.28
N LEU A 36 23.38 46.80 18.68
CA LEU A 36 22.94 47.74 19.71
C LEU A 36 23.52 47.40 21.10
N LEU A 37 23.53 46.12 21.48
CA LEU A 37 24.15 45.64 22.71
C LEU A 37 25.67 45.81 22.69
N GLY A 38 26.32 45.53 21.55
CA GLY A 38 27.74 45.78 21.36
C GLY A 38 28.07 47.25 21.58
N ARG A 39 27.30 48.18 20.98
CA ARG A 39 27.49 49.63 21.13
C ARG A 39 27.34 50.08 22.58
N ALA A 40 26.39 49.50 23.32
CA ALA A 40 26.22 49.79 24.75
C ALA A 40 27.40 49.25 25.60
N LEU A 41 27.93 48.07 25.26
CA LEU A 41 29.06 47.44 25.94
C LEU A 41 30.39 48.12 25.62
N GLU A 42 30.60 48.59 24.39
CA GLU A 42 31.78 49.38 24.00
C GLU A 42 31.86 50.67 24.83
N TRP A 43 30.70 51.30 25.07
CA TRP A 43 30.59 52.51 25.89
C TRP A 43 30.93 52.28 27.37
N TYR A 44 30.70 51.08 27.89
CA TYR A 44 30.92 50.74 29.30
C TYR A 44 32.25 50.01 29.59
N TYR A 45 32.74 49.19 28.65
CA TYR A 45 33.84 48.25 28.88
C TYR A 45 35.00 48.35 27.87
N LYS A 46 34.94 49.24 26.86
CA LYS A 46 35.93 49.33 25.76
C LYS A 46 36.23 47.97 25.08
N ALA A 47 35.23 47.10 24.99
CA ALA A 47 35.35 45.78 24.36
C ALA A 47 35.31 45.89 22.83
N GLU A 48 36.08 45.05 22.13
CA GLU A 48 36.09 45.00 20.65
C GLU A 48 34.74 44.50 20.09
N LEU A 49 34.04 45.41 19.42
CA LEU A 49 32.69 45.19 18.90
C LEU A 49 32.59 44.06 17.87
N SER A 50 33.60 43.90 17.00
CA SER A 50 33.55 42.95 15.87
C SER A 50 33.61 41.50 16.34
N GLY A 51 34.49 41.18 17.29
CA GLY A 51 34.63 39.83 17.84
C GLY A 51 33.39 39.37 18.58
N TRP A 52 32.74 40.30 19.31
CA TRP A 52 31.48 40.03 20.00
C TRP A 52 30.32 39.71 19.06
N VAL A 53 30.12 40.54 18.02
CA VAL A 53 29.05 40.33 17.02
C VAL A 53 29.28 39.03 16.25
N GLN A 54 30.53 38.69 15.94
CA GLN A 54 30.89 37.44 15.27
C GLN A 54 30.59 36.21 16.15
N ALA A 55 30.90 36.26 17.44
CA ALA A 55 30.61 35.16 18.37
C ALA A 55 29.10 34.94 18.54
N VAL A 56 28.32 36.02 18.73
CA VAL A 56 26.86 35.93 18.85
C VAL A 56 26.23 35.45 17.54
N GLY A 57 26.71 35.95 16.39
CA GLY A 57 26.25 35.50 15.07
C GLY A 57 26.54 34.03 14.80
N ALA A 58 27.71 33.52 15.21
CA ALA A 58 28.07 32.11 15.08
C ALA A 58 27.17 31.21 15.94
N ILE A 59 26.90 31.58 17.19
CA ILE A 59 26.00 30.83 18.08
C ILE A 59 24.57 30.81 17.50
N ALA A 60 24.08 31.96 17.03
CA ALA A 60 22.75 32.05 16.41
C ALA A 60 22.65 31.18 15.14
N ALA A 61 23.68 31.18 14.29
CA ALA A 61 23.72 30.35 13.09
C ALA A 61 23.72 28.85 13.41
N ILE A 62 24.45 28.41 14.44
CA ILE A 62 24.48 27.02 14.89
C ILE A 62 23.09 26.59 15.39
N VAL A 63 22.45 27.40 16.24
CA VAL A 63 21.10 27.11 16.76
C VAL A 63 20.07 27.06 15.63
N ALA A 64 20.14 27.99 14.67
CA ALA A 64 19.29 27.97 13.49
C ALA A 64 19.52 26.71 12.63
N GLY A 65 20.77 26.28 12.46
CA GLY A 65 21.12 25.04 11.76
C GLY A 65 20.50 23.79 12.40
N PHE A 66 20.56 23.68 13.72
CA PHE A 66 19.91 22.59 14.45
C PHE A 66 18.38 22.64 14.37
N ALA A 67 17.78 23.82 14.42
CA ALA A 67 16.33 23.99 14.30
C ALA A 67 15.84 23.54 12.91
N VAL A 68 16.55 23.89 11.83
CA VAL A 68 16.24 23.44 10.47
C VAL A 68 16.46 21.94 10.31
N ALA A 69 17.54 21.40 10.87
CA ALA A 69 17.80 19.96 10.83
C ALA A 69 16.69 19.15 11.55
N ALA A 70 16.21 19.64 12.69
CA ALA A 70 15.11 19.02 13.43
C ALA A 70 13.79 19.07 12.64
N ASP A 71 13.45 20.22 12.03
CA ASP A 71 12.26 20.37 11.18
C ASP A 71 12.32 19.46 9.94
N GLN A 72 13.50 19.36 9.33
CA GLN A 72 13.73 18.48 8.18
C GLN A 72 13.61 17.00 8.57
N GLN A 73 14.13 16.61 9.73
CA GLN A 73 13.99 15.25 10.26
C GLN A 73 12.51 14.91 10.52
N GLN A 74 11.76 15.83 11.15
CA GLN A 74 10.34 15.64 11.40
C GLN A 74 9.54 15.54 10.09
N SER A 75 9.84 16.40 9.12
CA SER A 75 9.23 16.37 7.78
C SER A 75 9.50 15.05 7.04
N GLN A 76 10.72 14.52 7.15
CA GLN A 76 11.07 13.22 6.56
C GLN A 76 10.34 12.06 7.24
N GLN A 77 10.19 12.08 8.56
CA GLN A 77 9.44 11.06 9.28
C GLN A 77 7.96 11.06 8.89
N VAL A 78 7.34 12.24 8.75
CA VAL A 78 5.96 12.36 8.29
C VAL A 78 5.81 11.87 6.85
N ALA A 79 6.74 12.20 5.96
CA ALA A 79 6.74 11.70 4.58
C ALA A 79 6.85 10.18 4.52
N ALA A 80 7.79 9.58 5.28
CA ALA A 80 7.95 8.13 5.34
C ALA A 80 6.71 7.41 5.89
N ALA A 81 6.03 7.99 6.88
CA ALA A 81 4.78 7.46 7.41
C ALA A 81 3.65 7.51 6.36
N ASN A 82 3.55 8.61 5.61
CA ASN A 82 2.56 8.73 4.53
C ASN A 82 2.83 7.72 3.40
N ASP A 83 4.08 7.57 2.98
CA ASP A 83 4.47 6.58 1.97
C ASP A 83 4.12 5.15 2.40
N LEU A 84 4.35 4.83 3.69
CA LEU A 84 3.97 3.54 4.26
C LEU A 84 2.45 3.32 4.28
N ASN A 85 1.67 4.36 4.60
CA ASN A 85 0.21 4.32 4.58
C ASN A 85 -0.32 4.07 3.16
N GLU A 86 0.21 4.77 2.17
CA GLU A 86 -0.17 4.60 0.76
C GLU A 86 0.19 3.21 0.25
N PHE A 87 1.39 2.73 0.57
CA PHE A 87 1.83 1.38 0.21
C PHE A 87 0.96 0.29 0.87
N THR A 88 0.62 0.47 2.15
CA THR A 88 -0.26 -0.45 2.88
C THR A 88 -1.66 -0.48 2.25
N ARG A 89 -2.19 0.69 1.86
CA ARG A 89 -3.45 0.79 1.13
C ARG A 89 -3.39 0.07 -0.22
N ALA A 90 -2.32 0.27 -0.98
CA ALA A 90 -2.14 -0.41 -2.28
C ALA A 90 -2.07 -1.94 -2.10
N THR A 91 -1.33 -2.41 -1.08
CA THR A 91 -1.21 -3.82 -0.71
C THR A 91 -2.56 -4.41 -0.35
N HIS A 92 -3.36 -3.70 0.46
CA HIS A 92 -4.71 -4.10 0.83
C HIS A 92 -5.63 -4.22 -0.40
N MET A 93 -5.62 -3.23 -1.29
CA MET A 93 -6.41 -3.25 -2.52
C MET A 93 -5.97 -4.38 -3.46
N LEU A 94 -4.67 -4.65 -3.55
CA LEU A 94 -4.13 -5.73 -4.38
C LEU A 94 -4.55 -7.11 -3.85
N ALA A 95 -4.49 -7.32 -2.53
CA ALA A 95 -4.97 -8.53 -1.88
C ALA A 95 -6.46 -8.77 -2.14
N HIS A 96 -7.27 -7.72 -2.04
CA HIS A 96 -8.70 -7.76 -2.31
C HIS A 96 -9.01 -8.10 -3.77
N ALA A 97 -8.38 -7.40 -4.71
CA ALA A 97 -8.51 -7.66 -6.14
C ALA A 97 -8.07 -9.10 -6.49
N ALA A 98 -7.05 -9.61 -5.78
CA ALA A 98 -6.56 -10.96 -5.98
C ALA A 98 -7.58 -12.03 -5.60
N LEU A 99 -8.21 -11.86 -4.43
CA LEU A 99 -9.28 -12.73 -3.99
C LEU A 99 -10.49 -12.66 -4.92
N GLN A 100 -10.92 -11.47 -5.34
CA GLN A 100 -12.06 -11.32 -6.24
C GLN A 100 -11.82 -12.00 -7.59
N THR A 101 -10.65 -11.81 -8.18
CA THR A 101 -10.32 -12.43 -9.47
C THR A 101 -10.29 -13.96 -9.36
N VAL A 102 -9.74 -14.50 -8.27
CA VAL A 102 -9.76 -15.96 -8.03
C VAL A 102 -11.16 -16.48 -7.75
N SER A 103 -11.98 -15.72 -7.02
CA SER A 103 -13.39 -16.02 -6.77
C SER A 103 -14.17 -16.14 -8.09
N GLU A 104 -14.08 -15.13 -8.96
CA GLU A 104 -14.73 -15.12 -10.27
C GLU A 104 -14.32 -16.32 -11.13
N ARG A 105 -13.02 -16.67 -11.09
CA ARG A 105 -12.51 -17.84 -11.82
C ARG A 105 -12.98 -19.15 -11.24
N LEU A 106 -13.05 -19.28 -9.92
CA LEU A 106 -13.52 -20.47 -9.26
C LEU A 106 -15.03 -20.65 -9.45
N ASP A 107 -15.81 -19.56 -9.46
CA ASP A 107 -17.23 -19.55 -9.81
C ASP A 107 -17.46 -19.99 -11.25
N THR A 108 -16.68 -19.42 -12.18
CA THR A 108 -16.68 -19.81 -13.59
C THR A 108 -16.27 -21.27 -13.75
N ALA A 109 -15.19 -21.72 -13.10
CA ALA A 109 -14.73 -23.10 -13.19
C ALA A 109 -15.81 -24.10 -12.72
N SER A 110 -16.58 -23.72 -11.69
CA SER A 110 -17.63 -24.56 -11.11
C SER A 110 -18.85 -24.73 -12.02
N THR A 111 -18.99 -23.92 -13.06
CA THR A 111 -20.11 -23.99 -14.00
C THR A 111 -19.66 -24.66 -15.33
N PRO A 112 -20.50 -25.46 -16.01
CA PRO A 112 -20.01 -26.36 -17.09
C PRO A 112 -19.97 -25.76 -18.51
N ARG A 113 -20.54 -24.56 -18.74
CA ARG A 113 -20.82 -24.03 -20.09
C ARG A 113 -20.22 -22.66 -20.37
N HIS A 114 -18.89 -22.58 -20.44
CA HIS A 114 -18.20 -21.30 -20.64
C HIS A 114 -17.22 -21.33 -21.81
N ASP A 115 -16.91 -20.14 -22.29
CA ASP A 115 -15.88 -19.93 -23.29
C ASP A 115 -14.49 -20.25 -22.72
N LYS A 116 -13.88 -21.33 -23.23
CA LYS A 116 -12.55 -21.79 -22.85
C LYS A 116 -11.45 -20.76 -23.11
N LYS A 117 -11.63 -19.87 -24.10
CA LYS A 117 -10.64 -18.84 -24.44
C LYS A 117 -10.65 -17.69 -23.44
N ALA A 118 -11.84 -17.23 -23.04
CA ALA A 118 -12.00 -16.22 -22.00
C ALA A 118 -11.39 -16.71 -20.67
N TYR A 119 -11.54 -17.99 -20.37
CA TYR A 119 -11.00 -18.61 -19.16
C TYR A 119 -9.45 -18.65 -19.15
N ALA A 120 -8.81 -19.02 -20.26
CA ALA A 120 -7.34 -19.01 -20.35
C ALA A 120 -6.77 -17.61 -20.10
N LEU A 121 -7.41 -16.57 -20.67
CA LEU A 121 -7.03 -15.18 -20.44
C LEU A 121 -7.19 -14.74 -18.97
N GLN A 122 -8.22 -15.24 -18.28
CA GLN A 122 -8.37 -15.02 -16.84
C GLN A 122 -7.26 -15.73 -16.04
N GLY A 123 -6.82 -16.90 -16.50
CA GLY A 123 -5.63 -17.63 -16.03
C GLY A 123 -4.39 -16.75 -15.98
N ASP A 124 -3.99 -16.27 -17.15
CA ASP A 124 -2.78 -15.44 -17.31
C ASP A 124 -2.88 -14.16 -16.48
N ARG A 125 -4.04 -13.49 -16.48
CA ARG A 125 -4.28 -12.31 -15.65
C ARG A 125 -4.08 -12.59 -14.16
N THR A 126 -4.52 -13.75 -13.67
CA THR A 126 -4.38 -14.11 -12.26
C THR A 126 -2.92 -14.41 -11.91
N THR A 127 -2.17 -15.03 -12.82
CA THR A 127 -0.74 -15.29 -12.68
C THR A 127 0.06 -13.99 -12.61
N GLU A 128 -0.21 -13.03 -13.49
CA GLU A 128 0.42 -11.71 -13.47
C GLU A 128 0.11 -10.93 -12.18
N MET A 129 -1.11 -11.06 -11.67
CA MET A 129 -1.50 -10.43 -10.41
C MET A 129 -0.81 -11.07 -9.20
N VAL A 130 -0.67 -12.41 -9.15
CA VAL A 130 0.14 -13.09 -8.13
C VAL A 130 1.61 -12.65 -8.21
N ARG A 131 2.13 -12.45 -9.43
CA ARG A 131 3.47 -11.91 -9.66
C ARG A 131 3.60 -10.48 -9.15
N ALA A 132 2.59 -9.64 -9.32
CA ALA A 132 2.56 -8.29 -8.75
C ALA A 132 2.59 -8.32 -7.20
N MET A 133 2.02 -9.35 -6.56
CA MET A 133 2.12 -9.56 -5.11
C MET A 133 3.51 -10.08 -4.64
N SER A 134 4.48 -10.20 -5.54
CA SER A 134 5.84 -10.63 -5.19
C SER A 134 6.65 -9.56 -4.45
N ASP A 135 6.33 -8.29 -4.64
CA ASP A 135 6.99 -7.18 -3.98
C ASP A 135 6.50 -7.02 -2.53
N THR A 136 7.27 -7.59 -1.61
CA THR A 136 6.95 -7.57 -0.17
C THR A 136 7.89 -6.68 0.64
N VAL A 137 8.83 -5.98 -0.01
CA VAL A 137 9.94 -5.28 0.68
C VAL A 137 9.45 -4.17 1.60
N ARG A 138 8.33 -3.52 1.24
CA ARG A 138 7.77 -2.38 1.97
C ARG A 138 6.55 -2.74 2.82
N ILE A 139 6.19 -4.03 2.89
CA ILE A 139 5.04 -4.49 3.66
C ILE A 139 5.43 -4.53 5.16
N PRO A 140 4.67 -3.89 6.06
CA PRO A 140 4.88 -4.00 7.50
C PRO A 140 4.90 -5.45 7.98
N SER A 141 5.81 -5.76 8.92
CA SER A 141 6.05 -7.12 9.43
C SER A 141 4.82 -7.81 10.01
N GLU A 142 3.86 -7.04 10.50
CA GLU A 142 2.65 -7.52 11.15
C GLU A 142 1.60 -8.00 10.14
N ILE A 143 1.56 -7.38 8.95
CA ILE A 143 0.62 -7.75 7.89
C ILE A 143 1.24 -8.71 6.87
N LEU A 144 2.57 -8.75 6.82
CA LEU A 144 3.35 -9.57 5.89
C LEU A 144 2.99 -11.08 5.92
N PRO A 145 2.82 -11.74 7.09
CA PRO A 145 2.47 -13.16 7.14
C PRO A 145 1.12 -13.46 6.49
N TYR A 146 0.12 -12.61 6.74
CA TYR A 146 -1.21 -12.74 6.14
C TYR A 146 -1.15 -12.54 4.63
N PHE A 147 -0.42 -11.52 4.17
CA PHE A 147 -0.27 -11.22 2.76
C PHE A 147 0.44 -12.34 1.98
N ILE A 148 1.52 -12.91 2.53
CA ILE A 148 2.24 -14.03 1.92
C ILE A 148 1.34 -15.28 1.83
N ARG A 149 0.61 -15.59 2.90
CA ARG A 149 -0.33 -16.74 2.90
C ARG A 149 -1.44 -16.54 1.88
N LEU A 150 -2.00 -15.34 1.81
CA LEU A 150 -3.03 -14.99 0.83
C LEU A 150 -2.52 -15.18 -0.60
N ARG A 151 -1.33 -14.65 -0.92
CA ARG A 151 -0.67 -14.85 -2.21
C ARG A 151 -0.51 -16.33 -2.53
N SER A 152 -0.08 -17.13 -1.55
CA SER A 152 0.10 -18.57 -1.72
C SER A 152 -1.22 -19.28 -2.01
N HIS A 153 -2.31 -18.90 -1.34
CA HIS A 153 -3.62 -19.50 -1.57
C HIS A 153 -4.21 -19.11 -2.93
N VAL A 154 -4.12 -17.83 -3.31
CA VAL A 154 -4.50 -17.33 -4.63
C VAL A 154 -3.74 -18.09 -5.73
N TYR A 155 -2.43 -18.29 -5.56
CA TYR A 155 -1.62 -19.08 -6.48
C TYR A 155 -2.06 -20.54 -6.55
N ALA A 156 -2.25 -21.20 -5.39
CA ALA A 156 -2.63 -22.61 -5.34
C ALA A 156 -4.00 -22.85 -5.99
N ILE A 157 -4.99 -21.98 -5.73
CA ILE A 157 -6.31 -22.07 -6.36
C ILE A 157 -6.17 -21.88 -7.86
N ASN A 158 -5.45 -20.86 -8.33
CA ASN A 158 -5.19 -20.62 -9.75
C ASN A 158 -4.53 -21.83 -10.43
N SER A 159 -3.46 -22.37 -9.85
CA SER A 159 -2.75 -23.54 -10.40
C SER A 159 -3.68 -24.74 -10.55
N ARG A 160 -4.44 -25.04 -9.49
CA ARG A 160 -5.36 -26.18 -9.49
C ARG A 160 -6.45 -26.07 -10.55
N ILE A 161 -7.01 -24.87 -10.67
CA ILE A 161 -8.00 -24.47 -11.68
C ILE A 161 -7.43 -24.64 -13.10
N SER A 162 -6.15 -24.31 -13.32
CA SER A 162 -5.48 -24.48 -14.62
C SER A 162 -5.15 -25.95 -14.91
N GLU A 163 -4.66 -26.72 -13.94
CA GLU A 163 -4.36 -28.15 -14.07
C GLU A 163 -5.59 -28.94 -14.54
N ILE A 164 -6.74 -28.73 -13.89
CA ILE A 164 -8.00 -29.40 -14.25
C ILE A 164 -8.35 -29.13 -15.72
N TYR A 165 -8.16 -27.90 -16.18
CA TYR A 165 -8.50 -27.52 -17.55
C TYR A 165 -7.51 -28.06 -18.59
N GLU A 166 -6.22 -28.16 -18.26
CA GLU A 166 -5.25 -28.82 -19.13
C GLU A 166 -5.56 -30.31 -19.25
N ASP A 167 -5.90 -30.98 -18.15
CA ASP A 167 -6.29 -32.39 -18.15
C ASP A 167 -7.56 -32.65 -18.97
N GLU A 168 -8.52 -31.73 -18.96
CA GLU A 168 -9.75 -31.79 -19.77
C GLU A 168 -9.52 -31.58 -21.27
N LYS A 169 -8.39 -31.01 -21.70
CA LYS A 169 -8.09 -30.88 -23.14
C LYS A 169 -7.64 -32.20 -23.75
N LEU A 170 -7.08 -33.09 -22.93
CA LEU A 170 -6.48 -34.35 -23.36
C LEU A 170 -7.53 -35.48 -23.46
N GLY A 171 -7.41 -36.29 -24.51
CA GLY A 171 -8.22 -37.51 -24.69
C GLY A 171 -9.33 -37.39 -25.75
N CYS A 172 -10.04 -38.48 -25.94
CA CYS A 172 -11.20 -38.55 -26.84
C CYS A 172 -12.43 -37.86 -26.21
N LYS A 173 -13.47 -37.59 -27.01
CA LYS A 173 -14.65 -36.82 -26.54
C LYS A 173 -15.29 -37.41 -25.28
N VAL A 174 -15.44 -38.73 -25.21
CA VAL A 174 -16.05 -39.45 -24.08
C VAL A 174 -15.24 -39.27 -22.80
N GLU A 175 -13.91 -39.36 -22.88
CA GLU A 175 -13.01 -39.14 -21.74
C GLU A 175 -13.06 -37.69 -21.24
N ARG A 176 -13.15 -36.72 -22.15
CA ARG A 176 -13.29 -35.31 -21.76
C ARG A 176 -14.62 -35.02 -21.08
N ASP A 177 -15.71 -35.58 -21.59
CA ASP A 177 -17.04 -35.39 -21.00
C ASP A 177 -17.11 -36.01 -19.58
N ALA A 178 -16.44 -37.15 -19.37
CA ALA A 178 -16.28 -37.76 -18.04
C ALA A 178 -15.46 -36.87 -17.08
N LYS A 179 -14.31 -36.34 -17.52
CA LYS A 179 -13.49 -35.43 -16.71
C LYS A 179 -14.22 -34.14 -16.32
N VAL A 180 -15.01 -33.57 -17.24
CA VAL A 180 -15.84 -32.39 -16.96
C VAL A 180 -16.89 -32.70 -15.89
N ALA A 181 -17.45 -33.91 -15.88
CA ALA A 181 -18.41 -34.33 -14.85
C ALA A 181 -17.77 -34.48 -13.46
N GLU A 182 -16.49 -34.85 -13.38
CA GLU A 182 -15.74 -34.97 -12.11
C GLU A 182 -15.29 -33.62 -11.53
N ARG A 183 -15.33 -32.55 -12.33
CA ARG A 183 -14.82 -31.21 -11.98
C ARG A 183 -15.31 -30.68 -10.61
N PRO A 184 -16.60 -30.77 -10.23
CA PRO A 184 -17.04 -30.33 -8.91
C PRO A 184 -16.41 -31.12 -7.75
N GLY A 185 -16.06 -32.40 -7.95
CA GLY A 185 -15.31 -33.16 -6.95
C GLY A 185 -13.89 -32.59 -6.75
N LEU A 186 -13.22 -32.27 -7.87
CA LEU A 186 -11.84 -31.78 -7.88
C LEU A 186 -11.70 -30.37 -7.31
N LEU A 187 -12.67 -29.48 -7.55
CA LEU A 187 -12.67 -28.09 -7.08
C LEU A 187 -13.02 -27.94 -5.59
N LYS A 188 -13.54 -28.98 -4.93
CA LYS A 188 -13.91 -28.93 -3.50
C LYS A 188 -12.74 -28.58 -2.58
N SER A 189 -11.52 -28.96 -2.96
CA SER A 189 -10.31 -28.56 -2.24
C SER A 189 -10.00 -27.06 -2.42
N SER A 190 -10.10 -26.56 -3.65
CA SER A 190 -9.91 -25.14 -3.99
C SER A 190 -10.94 -24.22 -3.31
N VAL A 191 -12.20 -24.65 -3.19
CA VAL A 191 -13.24 -23.90 -2.45
C VAL A 191 -12.89 -23.78 -0.97
N ARG A 192 -12.41 -24.85 -0.33
CA ARG A 192 -11.96 -24.79 1.07
C ARG A 192 -10.77 -23.85 1.27
N VAL A 193 -9.80 -23.88 0.34
CA VAL A 193 -8.67 -22.95 0.37
C VAL A 193 -9.14 -21.51 0.16
N TYR A 194 -10.13 -21.27 -0.71
CA TYR A 194 -10.71 -19.96 -0.92
C TYR A 194 -11.39 -19.42 0.36
N ASP A 195 -12.15 -20.25 1.06
CA ASP A 195 -12.79 -19.88 2.33
C ASP A 195 -11.76 -19.52 3.41
N ALA A 196 -10.70 -20.33 3.56
CA ALA A 196 -9.59 -20.00 4.45
C ALA A 196 -8.87 -18.69 4.04
N SER A 197 -8.86 -18.37 2.73
CA SER A 197 -8.29 -17.11 2.23
C SER A 197 -9.16 -15.90 2.57
N ILE A 198 -10.48 -16.05 2.63
CA ILE A 198 -11.41 -15.03 3.11
C ILE A 198 -11.10 -14.70 4.57
N GLU A 199 -10.97 -15.72 5.42
CA GLU A 199 -10.62 -15.54 6.83
C GLU A 199 -9.28 -14.82 7.01
N LEU A 200 -8.26 -15.23 6.25
CA LEU A 200 -6.95 -14.57 6.24
C LEU A 200 -7.03 -13.11 5.80
N PHE A 201 -7.90 -12.79 4.83
CA PHE A 201 -8.11 -11.41 4.41
C PHE A 201 -8.83 -10.58 5.46
N LEU A 202 -9.80 -11.16 6.17
CA LEU A 202 -10.45 -10.48 7.30
C LEU A 202 -9.43 -10.17 8.41
N GLN A 203 -8.57 -11.13 8.76
CA GLN A 203 -7.47 -10.92 9.72
C GLN A 203 -6.47 -9.87 9.22
N LEU A 204 -6.14 -9.87 7.93
CA LEU A 204 -5.31 -8.83 7.30
C LEU A 204 -5.98 -7.45 7.46
N GLN A 205 -7.28 -7.33 7.19
CA GLN A 205 -8.00 -6.07 7.34
C GLN A 205 -8.05 -5.57 8.79
N GLU A 206 -8.20 -6.48 9.75
CA GLU A 206 -8.17 -6.13 11.18
C GLU A 206 -6.80 -5.61 11.58
N ALA A 207 -5.72 -6.33 11.24
CA ALA A 207 -4.34 -5.91 11.51
C ALA A 207 -4.00 -4.56 10.84
N ILE A 208 -4.57 -4.29 9.67
CA ILE A 208 -4.44 -2.99 9.00
C ILE A 208 -5.26 -1.91 9.74
N ALA A 209 -6.50 -2.17 10.11
CA ALA A 209 -7.40 -1.20 10.72
C ALA A 209 -6.92 -0.70 12.09
N GLU A 210 -6.16 -1.51 12.84
CA GLU A 210 -5.56 -1.11 14.12
C GLU A 210 -4.53 0.03 13.98
N ARG A 211 -3.88 0.17 12.82
CA ARG A 211 -2.78 1.13 12.62
C ARG A 211 -3.01 2.13 11.49
N PHE A 212 -3.86 1.78 10.54
CA PHE A 212 -4.11 2.57 9.35
C PHE A 212 -5.62 2.81 9.22
N PRO A 213 -6.08 4.07 9.12
CA PRO A 213 -7.50 4.38 8.96
C PRO A 213 -7.93 4.05 7.52
N LEU A 214 -8.12 2.76 7.23
CA LEU A 214 -8.53 2.25 5.94
C LEU A 214 -9.95 1.69 5.99
N ALA A 215 -10.71 1.92 4.92
CA ALA A 215 -12.05 1.37 4.78
C ALA A 215 -12.00 -0.15 4.66
N LYS A 216 -12.89 -0.85 5.37
CA LYS A 216 -13.08 -2.30 5.20
C LYS A 216 -13.62 -2.57 3.81
N LEU A 217 -12.97 -3.49 3.10
CA LEU A 217 -13.44 -3.96 1.79
C LEU A 217 -14.30 -5.20 2.00
N GLN A 218 -15.38 -5.28 1.23
CA GLN A 218 -16.24 -6.45 1.22
C GLN A 218 -15.79 -7.42 0.14
N ILE A 219 -15.69 -8.69 0.49
CA ILE A 219 -15.51 -9.76 -0.49
C ILE A 219 -16.88 -10.08 -1.06
N LYS A 220 -16.98 -10.09 -2.38
CA LYS A 220 -18.15 -10.58 -3.11
C LYS A 220 -17.79 -11.93 -3.70
N THR A 221 -18.64 -12.91 -3.48
CA THR A 221 -18.48 -14.25 -4.03
C THR A 221 -19.57 -14.51 -5.05
N GLY A 222 -19.28 -15.27 -6.10
CA GLY A 222 -20.27 -15.61 -7.12
C GLY A 222 -21.33 -16.59 -6.59
N PRO A 223 -22.52 -16.64 -7.23
CA PRO A 223 -23.65 -17.43 -6.75
C PRO A 223 -23.39 -18.95 -6.76
N SER A 224 -22.51 -19.44 -7.64
CA SER A 224 -22.20 -20.88 -7.72
C SER A 224 -21.32 -21.31 -6.54
N LEU A 225 -20.42 -20.43 -6.11
CA LEU A 225 -19.62 -20.59 -4.90
C LEU A 225 -20.42 -20.46 -3.60
N GLU A 226 -21.44 -19.60 -3.57
CA GLU A 226 -22.37 -19.51 -2.44
C GLU A 226 -23.21 -20.79 -2.29
N ALA A 227 -23.62 -21.37 -3.41
CA ALA A 227 -24.37 -22.64 -3.44
C ALA A 227 -23.49 -23.89 -3.24
N TYR A 228 -22.17 -23.73 -3.12
CA TYR A 228 -21.25 -24.86 -2.99
C TYR A 228 -21.36 -25.48 -1.59
N PRO A 229 -21.46 -26.83 -1.46
CA PRO A 229 -21.55 -27.47 -0.16
C PRO A 229 -20.23 -27.28 0.60
N ARG A 230 -20.23 -26.35 1.56
CA ARG A 230 -19.15 -26.15 2.53
C ARG A 230 -19.27 -27.24 3.58
N ILE A 231 -18.18 -27.97 3.79
CA ILE A 231 -18.13 -28.91 4.92
C ILE A 231 -17.93 -28.04 6.17
N GLU A 232 -18.90 -28.01 7.07
CA GLU A 232 -18.67 -27.58 8.45
C GLU A 232 -17.60 -28.51 9.04
N ILE A 233 -16.46 -27.95 9.41
CA ILE A 233 -15.37 -28.67 10.07
C ILE A 233 -15.68 -28.74 11.57
#